data_AF-A0A1N7PNN9-F1
#
_entry.id   AF-A0A1N7PNN9-F1
#
_cell.length_a   1.000
_cell.length_b   1.000
_cell.length_c   1.000
_cell.angle_alpha   90.00
_cell.angle_beta   90.00
_cell.angle_gamma   90.00
#
_symmetry.space_group_name_H-M   'P 1'
#
loop_
_entity.id
_entity.type
_entity.pdbx_description
1 polymer ?
#
loop_
_entity_poly.entity_id
_entity_poly.type
_entity_poly.pdbx_seq_one_letter_code
_entity_poly.pdbx_strand_id
1 'polypeptide(L)'
;MTFTIDAPVGAMLGVGYNEATFDLRSVAAIGDIGMDDDASGNLSTDFHFGMVTSSSDLAKSMAISAGASVRTLNFGAKAQIDFRERVSVSSQSTNILLRIAIMRRPRRLINARLIEDGNNLLAMLPPRTERFHERFGSHFVRQIVSGGVFYGVARIESESEEKQEELGVDVSLRIGNVLGGSVNSSNDFSENFNSSTDRIEMHIMAIGGSPRPVFNIDQLMSEISLFEQEVTNGVAVPITAEMSPFNQLTLPSDDVTFVQEQVARALLDELGENFQEQVELRNQIDFVLRNRDAFQRFNVQTFRDALNECNRNLNRIASAADNCARDRELCVLPQDIAPPSLVFPERKTPVTSPREPREFEIGPPVFQDPGGNHRVDFNQLVIAHQVIPRRN
;
A
#
# COMPACT_ATOMS: atom_id res chain seq x y z
N MET A 1 -3.54 -1.29 -19.39
CA MET A 1 -2.10 -1.09 -19.09
C MET A 1 -1.63 -2.29 -18.29
N THR A 2 -0.40 -2.76 -18.46
CA THR A 2 0.14 -3.82 -17.57
C THR A 2 0.53 -3.19 -16.23
N PHE A 3 0.22 -3.86 -15.12
CA PHE A 3 0.59 -3.38 -13.79
C PHE A 3 0.89 -4.55 -12.84
N THR A 4 1.68 -4.32 -11.80
CA THR A 4 2.06 -5.34 -10.81
C THR A 4 1.41 -5.04 -9.47
N ILE A 5 0.86 -6.07 -8.83
CA ILE A 5 0.27 -5.99 -7.48
C ILE A 5 0.83 -7.08 -6.58
N ASP A 6 0.60 -6.94 -5.27
CA ASP A 6 0.72 -8.07 -4.33
C ASP A 6 -0.24 -9.19 -4.78
N ALA A 7 0.28 -10.41 -4.89
CA ALA A 7 -0.50 -11.51 -5.44
C ALA A 7 -1.69 -11.86 -4.52
N PRO A 8 -2.95 -11.77 -5.01
CA PRO A 8 -4.08 -12.21 -4.22
C PRO A 8 -4.01 -13.70 -3.91
N VAL A 9 -4.62 -14.13 -2.79
CA VAL A 9 -4.70 -15.56 -2.44
C VAL A 9 -5.40 -16.32 -3.57
N GLY A 10 -4.74 -17.35 -4.10
CA GLY A 10 -5.25 -18.14 -5.23
C GLY A 10 -4.88 -17.59 -6.61
N ALA A 11 -4.04 -16.55 -6.70
CA ALA A 11 -3.53 -16.06 -7.98
C ALA A 11 -2.75 -17.16 -8.71
N MET A 12 -3.14 -17.42 -9.95
CA MET A 12 -2.49 -18.38 -10.86
C MET A 12 -2.40 -17.77 -12.25
N LEU A 13 -1.40 -18.17 -13.04
CA LEU A 13 -1.25 -17.70 -14.41
C LEU A 13 -2.53 -17.93 -15.22
N GLY A 14 -2.94 -16.93 -15.98
CA GLY A 14 -4.14 -16.98 -16.82
C GLY A 14 -5.46 -16.75 -16.09
N VAL A 15 -5.47 -16.66 -14.75
CA VAL A 15 -6.65 -16.28 -13.97
C VAL A 15 -7.04 -14.84 -14.28
N GLY A 16 -8.33 -14.60 -14.51
CA GLY A 16 -8.88 -13.27 -14.71
C GLY A 16 -8.83 -12.40 -13.45
N TYR A 17 -8.81 -11.09 -13.64
CA TYR A 17 -8.72 -10.09 -12.56
C TYR A 17 -9.58 -8.87 -12.90
N ASN A 18 -10.45 -8.49 -11.97
CA ASN A 18 -11.24 -7.28 -12.09
C ASN A 18 -10.54 -6.15 -11.32
N GLU A 19 -10.01 -5.15 -12.01
CA GLU A 19 -9.28 -4.04 -11.38
C GLU A 19 -10.18 -3.16 -10.50
N ALA A 20 -11.48 -3.04 -10.83
CA ALA A 20 -12.41 -2.19 -10.10
C ALA A 20 -12.85 -2.80 -8.77
N THR A 21 -13.10 -4.12 -8.75
CA THR A 21 -13.47 -4.85 -7.52
C THR A 21 -12.27 -5.48 -6.84
N PHE A 22 -11.12 -5.49 -7.52
CA PHE A 22 -9.86 -6.13 -7.15
C PHE A 22 -9.95 -7.66 -6.98
N ASP A 23 -11.01 -8.32 -7.46
CA ASP A 23 -11.21 -9.76 -7.26
C ASP A 23 -10.58 -10.61 -8.38
N LEU A 24 -10.07 -11.79 -7.99
CA LEU A 24 -9.77 -12.87 -8.93
C LEU A 24 -11.06 -13.42 -9.53
N ARG A 25 -10.98 -13.83 -10.80
CA ARG A 25 -12.09 -14.33 -11.62
C ARG A 25 -11.79 -15.74 -12.11
N SER A 26 -12.58 -16.23 -13.07
CA SER A 26 -12.30 -17.53 -13.71
C SER A 26 -10.99 -17.48 -14.51
N VAL A 27 -10.40 -18.65 -14.79
CA VAL A 27 -9.31 -18.76 -15.77
C VAL A 27 -9.80 -18.23 -17.11
N ALA A 28 -9.09 -17.28 -17.68
CA ALA A 28 -9.48 -16.53 -18.86
C ALA A 28 -8.48 -16.68 -20.01
N ALA A 29 -7.21 -16.90 -19.69
CA ALA A 29 -6.14 -17.08 -20.67
C ALA A 29 -5.36 -18.37 -20.41
N ILE A 30 -4.85 -18.97 -21.48
CA ILE A 30 -3.95 -20.11 -21.48
C ILE A 30 -2.76 -19.81 -22.38
N GLY A 31 -1.64 -20.51 -22.19
CA GLY A 31 -0.40 -20.30 -22.91
C GLY A 31 0.67 -21.23 -22.39
N ASP A 32 1.86 -21.13 -22.97
CA ASP A 32 3.02 -21.86 -22.43
C ASP A 32 3.56 -21.12 -21.22
N ILE A 33 4.25 -21.83 -20.32
CA ILE A 33 4.85 -21.21 -19.14
C ILE A 33 6.33 -20.98 -19.44
N GLY A 34 6.68 -19.72 -19.68
CA GLY A 34 8.05 -19.27 -19.78
C GLY A 34 8.64 -18.94 -18.40
N MET A 35 9.95 -19.07 -18.30
CA MET A 35 10.76 -18.52 -17.22
C MET A 35 11.76 -17.56 -17.86
N ASP A 36 12.10 -16.45 -17.20
CA ASP A 36 13.10 -15.52 -17.74
C ASP A 36 14.50 -16.19 -17.65
N ASP A 37 15.14 -16.42 -18.79
CA ASP A 37 16.41 -17.15 -18.92
C ASP A 37 17.63 -16.35 -18.40
N ASP A 38 17.52 -15.02 -18.33
CA ASP A 38 18.63 -14.10 -18.01
C ASP A 38 18.90 -13.90 -16.51
N ALA A 39 18.07 -14.45 -15.62
CA ALA A 39 18.29 -14.35 -14.18
C ALA A 39 19.32 -15.41 -13.75
N SER A 40 20.60 -15.07 -13.67
CA SER A 40 21.71 -15.99 -13.32
C SER A 40 21.68 -16.58 -11.90
N GLY A 41 20.54 -16.52 -11.20
CA GLY A 41 20.25 -17.22 -9.95
C GLY A 41 18.80 -17.69 -9.90
N ASN A 42 18.52 -18.79 -9.20
CA ASN A 42 17.15 -19.28 -9.00
C ASN A 42 16.36 -18.46 -7.95
N LEU A 43 17.07 -17.67 -7.15
CA LEU A 43 16.52 -16.82 -6.10
C LEU A 43 17.21 -15.45 -6.11
N SER A 44 16.44 -14.42 -5.80
CA SER A 44 16.88 -13.06 -5.52
C SER A 44 16.37 -12.69 -4.13
N THR A 45 17.22 -12.08 -3.30
CA THR A 45 16.82 -11.63 -1.97
C THR A 45 16.97 -10.12 -1.89
N ASP A 46 15.86 -9.45 -1.57
CA ASP A 46 15.77 -8.02 -1.34
C ASP A 46 15.65 -7.77 0.18
N PHE A 47 16.48 -6.86 0.68
CA PHE A 47 16.57 -6.54 2.09
C PHE A 47 16.31 -5.05 2.29
N HIS A 48 15.39 -4.74 3.18
CA HIS A 48 15.13 -3.37 3.60
C HIS A 48 15.13 -3.29 5.11
N PHE A 49 15.88 -2.32 5.63
CA PHE A 49 16.05 -2.09 7.04
C PHE A 49 15.95 -0.58 7.31
N GLY A 50 15.16 -0.18 8.29
CA GLY A 50 15.03 1.24 8.60
C GLY A 50 14.17 1.53 9.83
N MET A 51 14.36 2.72 10.39
CA MET A 51 13.52 3.23 11.46
C MET A 51 12.17 3.67 10.91
N VAL A 52 11.12 3.39 11.66
CA VAL A 52 9.74 3.72 11.34
C VAL A 52 9.18 4.61 12.44
N THR A 53 8.90 5.87 12.10
CA THR A 53 8.48 6.88 13.08
C THR A 53 6.99 7.10 13.14
N SER A 54 6.23 6.56 12.17
CA SER A 54 4.78 6.68 12.12
C SER A 54 4.12 5.45 11.50
N SER A 55 2.82 5.26 11.76
CA SER A 55 2.02 4.22 11.09
C SER A 55 1.99 4.41 9.56
N SER A 56 2.12 5.66 9.07
CA SER A 56 2.26 5.92 7.64
C SER A 56 3.61 5.44 7.10
N ASP A 57 4.70 5.62 7.85
CA ASP A 57 6.02 5.14 7.44
C ASP A 57 6.04 3.61 7.45
N LEU A 58 5.42 2.98 8.45
CA LEU A 58 5.28 1.52 8.50
C LEU A 58 4.56 1.01 7.25
N ALA A 59 3.42 1.63 6.93
CA ALA A 59 2.62 1.26 5.76
C ALA A 59 3.41 1.43 4.46
N LYS A 60 4.10 2.55 4.30
CA LYS A 60 4.94 2.82 3.13
C LYS A 60 6.05 1.79 3.01
N SER A 61 6.80 1.53 4.08
CA SER A 61 7.90 0.56 4.09
C SER A 61 7.45 -0.88 3.84
N MET A 62 6.23 -1.23 4.26
CA MET A 62 5.60 -2.50 3.91
C MET A 62 5.11 -2.55 2.44
N ALA A 63 4.75 -1.40 1.86
CA ALA A 63 4.26 -1.29 0.48
C ALA A 63 5.36 -1.18 -0.59
N ILE A 64 6.64 -0.99 -0.21
CA ILE A 64 7.77 -0.84 -1.15
C ILE A 64 7.89 -2.00 -2.17
N SER A 65 7.32 -3.18 -1.89
CA SER A 65 7.31 -4.34 -2.81
C SER A 65 6.57 -4.10 -4.12
N ALA A 66 5.58 -3.21 -4.12
CA ALA A 66 4.75 -2.96 -5.28
C ALA A 66 5.05 -1.54 -5.75
N GLY A 67 5.62 -1.38 -6.94
CA GLY A 67 5.56 -0.11 -7.69
C GLY A 67 4.12 0.34 -8.00
N ALA A 68 3.13 -0.23 -7.35
CA ALA A 68 1.74 0.13 -7.39
C ALA A 68 1.51 1.37 -6.52
N SER A 69 1.26 2.48 -7.20
CA SER A 69 0.63 3.67 -6.66
C SER A 69 -0.55 3.32 -5.74
N VAL A 70 -0.76 4.12 -4.69
CA VAL A 70 -1.94 4.37 -3.80
C VAL A 70 -3.22 3.52 -3.97
N ARG A 71 -3.60 3.08 -5.18
CA ARG A 71 -4.75 2.23 -5.51
C ARG A 71 -4.65 0.78 -4.97
N THR A 72 -3.47 0.27 -4.62
CA THR A 72 -3.29 -1.09 -4.02
C THR A 72 -3.45 -1.16 -2.51
N LEU A 73 -3.65 -0.02 -1.81
CA LEU A 73 -3.84 0.01 -0.35
C LEU A 73 -5.09 -0.76 0.14
N ASN A 74 -5.99 -1.15 -0.76
CA ASN A 74 -7.18 -1.93 -0.44
C ASN A 74 -6.96 -3.45 -0.49
N PHE A 75 -5.82 -3.94 -1.01
CA PHE A 75 -5.57 -5.37 -1.23
C PHE A 75 -4.44 -5.97 -0.40
N GLY A 76 -3.79 -5.17 0.44
CA GLY A 76 -2.86 -5.67 1.46
C GLY A 76 -3.62 -6.54 2.45
N ALA A 77 -3.49 -7.86 2.28
CA ALA A 77 -4.15 -8.93 3.02
C ALA A 77 -4.50 -8.56 4.47
N LYS A 78 -5.66 -9.00 4.98
CA LYS A 78 -6.06 -8.89 6.39
C LYS A 78 -4.88 -9.09 7.37
N ALA A 79 -3.96 -10.00 7.07
CA ALA A 79 -2.72 -10.21 7.82
C ALA A 79 -1.82 -8.96 7.96
N GLN A 80 -1.58 -8.18 6.90
CA GLN A 80 -0.79 -6.95 6.94
C GLN A 80 -1.48 -5.85 7.76
N ILE A 81 -2.80 -5.71 7.61
CA ILE A 81 -3.62 -4.79 8.41
C ILE A 81 -3.54 -5.18 9.88
N ASP A 82 -3.86 -6.45 10.19
CA ASP A 82 -3.80 -7.00 11.55
C ASP A 82 -2.36 -6.86 12.13
N PHE A 83 -1.31 -6.99 11.32
CA PHE A 83 0.07 -6.80 11.77
C PHE A 83 0.38 -5.34 12.11
N ARG A 84 -0.03 -4.39 11.27
CA ARG A 84 0.13 -2.96 11.54
C ARG A 84 -0.60 -2.52 12.80
N GLU A 85 -1.81 -3.03 13.01
CA GLU A 85 -2.59 -2.80 14.23
C GLU A 85 -1.87 -3.34 15.47
N ARG A 86 -1.20 -4.50 15.36
CA ARG A 86 -0.40 -5.08 16.45
C ARG A 86 0.87 -4.30 16.81
N VAL A 87 1.55 -3.74 15.82
CA VAL A 87 2.86 -3.06 16.03
C VAL A 87 2.72 -1.72 16.77
N SER A 88 1.55 -1.07 16.75
CA SER A 88 1.25 0.16 17.51
C SER A 88 2.41 1.17 17.56
N VAL A 89 2.77 1.74 16.40
CA VAL A 89 3.81 2.77 16.29
C VAL A 89 3.40 4.02 17.06
N SER A 90 4.23 4.49 18.00
CA SER A 90 4.00 5.67 18.82
C SER A 90 5.21 6.60 18.78
N SER A 91 5.04 7.88 19.08
CA SER A 91 6.17 8.83 19.18
C SER A 91 7.06 8.60 20.40
N GLN A 92 6.66 7.72 21.32
CA GLN A 92 7.42 7.36 22.52
C GLN A 92 8.17 6.03 22.34
N SER A 93 8.05 5.40 21.17
CA SER A 93 8.73 4.14 20.86
C SER A 93 9.57 4.27 19.59
N THR A 94 10.81 3.79 19.64
CA THR A 94 11.64 3.64 18.46
C THR A 94 11.29 2.30 17.84
N ASN A 95 10.75 2.34 16.62
CA ASN A 95 10.36 1.14 15.90
C ASN A 95 11.35 0.91 14.77
N ILE A 96 11.99 -0.25 14.77
CA ILE A 96 12.94 -0.66 13.75
C ILE A 96 12.28 -1.74 12.92
N LEU A 97 12.09 -1.46 11.63
CA LEU A 97 11.53 -2.40 10.68
C LEU A 97 12.67 -3.10 9.93
N LEU A 98 12.56 -4.42 9.88
CA LEU A 98 13.30 -5.29 8.99
C LEU A 98 12.33 -5.96 8.04
N ARG A 99 12.62 -5.89 6.74
CA ARG A 99 11.90 -6.56 5.68
C ARG A 99 12.86 -7.38 4.83
N ILE A 100 12.49 -8.63 4.57
CA ILE A 100 13.26 -9.54 3.73
C ILE A 100 12.28 -10.14 2.71
N ALA A 101 12.54 -9.92 1.43
CA ALA A 101 11.76 -10.49 0.35
C ALA A 101 12.64 -11.44 -0.47
N ILE A 102 12.34 -12.73 -0.38
CA ILE A 102 13.01 -13.77 -1.15
C ILE A 102 12.12 -14.09 -2.34
N MET A 103 12.63 -13.86 -3.54
CA MET A 103 11.90 -13.99 -4.79
C MET A 103 12.52 -15.08 -5.64
N ARG A 104 11.70 -16.00 -6.13
CA ARG A 104 12.11 -16.97 -7.16
C ARG A 104 12.02 -16.30 -8.54
N ARG A 105 12.59 -16.97 -9.54
CA ARG A 105 12.43 -16.56 -10.93
C ARG A 105 10.95 -16.38 -11.28
N PRO A 106 10.57 -15.27 -11.92
CA PRO A 106 9.21 -15.07 -12.38
C PRO A 106 8.79 -16.18 -13.34
N ARG A 107 7.55 -16.64 -13.19
CA ARG A 107 6.89 -17.50 -14.18
C ARG A 107 5.93 -16.63 -14.97
N ARG A 108 6.00 -16.70 -16.29
CA ARG A 108 5.19 -15.88 -17.19
C ARG A 108 4.42 -16.76 -18.15
N LEU A 109 3.19 -16.36 -18.45
CA LEU A 109 2.41 -16.92 -19.55
C LEU A 109 2.95 -16.34 -20.87
N ILE A 110 3.57 -17.17 -21.69
CA ILE A 110 4.03 -16.84 -23.04
C ILE A 110 3.05 -17.41 -24.07
N ASN A 111 2.99 -16.81 -25.26
CA ASN A 111 2.02 -17.18 -26.29
C ASN A 111 0.58 -17.25 -25.75
N ALA A 112 0.27 -16.31 -24.84
CA ALA A 112 -1.02 -16.27 -24.17
C ALA A 112 -2.14 -16.05 -25.18
N ARG A 113 -3.24 -16.78 -25.00
CA ARG A 113 -4.47 -16.68 -25.80
C ARG A 113 -5.67 -16.87 -24.89
N LEU A 114 -6.80 -16.29 -25.28
CA LEU A 114 -8.05 -16.52 -24.58
C LEU A 114 -8.46 -18.00 -24.65
N ILE A 115 -9.10 -18.47 -23.60
CA ILE A 115 -9.80 -19.75 -23.64
C ILE A 115 -10.99 -19.67 -24.60
N GLU A 116 -11.45 -20.83 -25.10
CA GLU A 116 -12.55 -20.92 -26.05
C GLU A 116 -13.82 -20.21 -25.56
N ASP A 117 -14.19 -20.41 -24.28
CA ASP A 117 -15.32 -19.71 -23.64
C ASP A 117 -15.19 -18.18 -23.71
N GLY A 118 -13.97 -17.65 -23.55
CA GLY A 118 -13.68 -16.22 -23.64
C GLY A 118 -13.86 -15.71 -25.06
N ASN A 119 -13.32 -16.44 -26.05
CA ASN A 119 -13.49 -16.13 -27.46
C ASN A 119 -14.98 -16.17 -27.87
N ASN A 120 -15.72 -17.18 -27.41
CA ASN A 120 -17.15 -17.30 -27.72
C ASN A 120 -17.97 -16.14 -27.15
N LEU A 121 -17.62 -15.63 -25.96
CA LEU A 121 -18.31 -14.46 -25.40
C LEU A 121 -17.99 -13.17 -26.15
N LEU A 122 -16.76 -13.02 -26.68
CA LEU A 122 -16.35 -11.82 -27.43
C LEU A 122 -16.79 -11.85 -28.90
N ALA A 123 -16.88 -13.04 -29.51
CA ALA A 123 -17.33 -13.21 -30.90
C ALA A 123 -18.83 -12.93 -31.09
N MET A 124 -19.61 -13.01 -30.01
CA MET A 124 -21.02 -12.64 -30.03
C MET A 124 -21.13 -11.13 -29.83
N LEU A 125 -21.57 -10.40 -30.87
CA LEU A 125 -21.82 -8.95 -30.89
C LEU A 125 -22.48 -8.41 -29.60
N PRO A 126 -22.33 -7.10 -29.26
CA PRO A 126 -22.84 -6.51 -28.02
C PRO A 126 -24.30 -6.92 -27.78
N PRO A 127 -24.65 -7.56 -26.62
CA PRO A 127 -24.29 -7.13 -25.26
C PRO A 127 -23.41 -8.10 -24.42
N ARG A 128 -22.69 -9.07 -25.01
CA ARG A 128 -21.96 -10.10 -24.23
C ARG A 128 -20.55 -9.72 -23.76
N THR A 129 -20.01 -8.58 -24.19
CA THR A 129 -18.77 -8.01 -23.65
C THR A 129 -18.88 -7.73 -22.13
N GLU A 130 -20.06 -7.33 -21.65
CA GLU A 130 -20.31 -7.18 -20.21
C GLU A 130 -20.21 -8.52 -19.47
N ARG A 131 -20.82 -9.58 -20.02
CA ARG A 131 -20.71 -10.93 -19.47
C ARG A 131 -19.27 -11.45 -19.46
N PHE A 132 -18.47 -11.09 -20.46
CA PHE A 132 -17.04 -11.39 -20.47
C PHE A 132 -16.35 -10.72 -19.27
N HIS A 133 -16.56 -9.43 -19.04
CA HIS A 133 -15.95 -8.71 -17.92
C HIS A 133 -16.49 -9.15 -16.55
N GLU A 134 -17.76 -9.50 -16.42
CA GLU A 134 -18.30 -10.09 -15.20
C GLU A 134 -17.62 -11.43 -14.86
N ARG A 135 -17.38 -12.27 -15.88
CA ARG A 135 -16.86 -13.64 -15.73
C ARG A 135 -15.35 -13.70 -15.58
N PHE A 136 -14.62 -12.90 -16.35
CA PHE A 136 -13.16 -12.94 -16.49
C PHE A 136 -12.46 -11.66 -16.02
N GLY A 137 -13.20 -10.58 -15.78
CA GLY A 137 -12.64 -9.31 -15.35
C GLY A 137 -12.09 -8.46 -16.50
N SER A 138 -11.21 -7.54 -16.14
CA SER A 138 -10.57 -6.56 -17.03
C SER A 138 -9.17 -6.99 -17.51
N HIS A 139 -8.51 -7.81 -16.70
CA HIS A 139 -7.12 -8.22 -16.86
C HIS A 139 -6.99 -9.73 -16.62
N PHE A 140 -5.83 -10.30 -16.92
CA PHE A 140 -5.45 -11.64 -16.49
C PHE A 140 -4.05 -11.64 -15.88
N VAL A 141 -3.78 -12.60 -15.01
CA VAL A 141 -2.46 -12.80 -14.40
C VAL A 141 -1.50 -13.30 -15.47
N ARG A 142 -0.63 -12.42 -15.97
CA ARG A 142 0.36 -12.73 -17.00
C ARG A 142 1.65 -13.27 -16.41
N GLN A 143 2.06 -12.77 -15.26
CA GLN A 143 3.28 -13.22 -14.58
C GLN A 143 3.03 -13.34 -13.08
N ILE A 144 3.69 -14.31 -12.47
CA ILE A 144 3.72 -14.49 -11.02
C ILE A 144 5.18 -14.58 -10.59
N VAL A 145 5.51 -13.82 -9.55
CA VAL A 145 6.73 -14.03 -8.77
C VAL A 145 6.32 -14.75 -7.50
N SER A 146 6.89 -15.94 -7.30
CA SER A 146 6.70 -16.71 -6.07
C SER A 146 7.88 -16.53 -5.15
N GLY A 147 7.68 -16.66 -3.85
CA GLY A 147 8.72 -16.40 -2.88
C GLY A 147 8.17 -16.37 -1.47
N GLY A 148 8.79 -15.55 -0.64
CA GLY A 148 8.27 -15.21 0.67
C GLY A 148 8.71 -13.82 1.08
N VAL A 149 7.89 -13.17 1.91
CA VAL A 149 8.22 -11.88 2.52
C VAL A 149 8.13 -12.00 4.03
N PHE A 150 9.21 -11.65 4.71
CA PHE A 150 9.31 -11.60 6.17
C PHE A 150 9.38 -10.16 6.63
N TYR A 151 8.60 -9.82 7.63
CA TYR A 151 8.61 -8.56 8.34
C TYR A 151 8.93 -8.83 9.81
N GLY A 152 9.94 -8.17 10.33
CA GLY A 152 10.24 -8.10 11.76
C GLY A 152 10.22 -6.64 12.20
N VAL A 153 9.54 -6.34 13.30
CA VAL A 153 9.59 -5.03 13.95
C VAL A 153 10.10 -5.21 15.37
N ALA A 154 11.21 -4.53 15.68
CA ALA A 154 11.67 -4.34 17.05
C ALA A 154 11.15 -3.00 17.55
N ARG A 155 10.27 -3.04 18.55
CA ARG A 155 9.76 -1.85 19.24
C ARG A 155 10.57 -1.67 20.52
N ILE A 156 11.24 -0.54 20.64
CA ILE A 156 12.10 -0.21 21.76
C ILE A 156 11.44 0.92 22.56
N GLU A 157 11.19 0.64 23.83
CA GLU A 157 10.69 1.60 24.81
C GLU A 157 11.73 1.76 25.91
N SER A 158 12.02 3.00 26.28
CA SER A 158 12.93 3.35 27.36
C SER A 158 12.42 4.60 28.06
N GLU A 159 12.87 4.84 29.29
CA GLU A 159 12.52 6.02 30.07
C GLU A 159 13.15 7.32 29.53
N SER A 160 14.24 7.23 28.76
CA SER A 160 14.90 8.39 28.16
C SER A 160 15.09 8.25 26.65
N GLU A 161 14.94 9.38 25.94
CA GLU A 161 15.16 9.45 24.49
C GLU A 161 16.60 9.08 24.11
N GLU A 162 17.58 9.52 24.89
CA GLU A 162 19.01 9.21 24.67
C GLU A 162 19.26 7.69 24.75
N LYS A 163 18.70 7.03 25.76
CA LYS A 163 18.83 5.58 25.91
C LYS A 163 18.10 4.84 24.79
N GLN A 164 16.92 5.32 24.42
CA GLN A 164 16.15 4.76 23.31
C GLN A 164 16.89 4.85 21.98
N GLU A 165 17.57 5.97 21.71
CA GLU A 165 18.41 6.17 20.52
C GLU A 165 19.62 5.23 20.54
N GLU A 166 20.34 5.14 21.66
CA GLU A 166 21.48 4.23 21.85
C GLU A 166 21.07 2.77 21.56
N LEU A 167 19.98 2.31 22.17
CA LEU A 167 19.44 0.96 21.94
C LEU A 167 19.05 0.77 20.47
N GLY A 168 18.44 1.78 19.85
CA GLY A 168 18.06 1.74 18.45
C GLY A 168 19.24 1.59 17.49
N VAL A 169 20.34 2.29 17.76
CA VAL A 169 21.60 2.16 17.01
C VAL A 169 22.19 0.77 17.18
N ASP A 170 22.25 0.24 18.41
CA ASP A 170 22.78 -1.09 18.68
C ASP A 170 21.99 -2.20 17.95
N VAL A 171 20.66 -2.16 18.03
CA VAL A 171 19.79 -3.10 17.29
C VAL A 171 20.04 -2.99 15.78
N SER A 172 20.17 -1.77 15.27
CA SER A 172 20.41 -1.51 13.85
C SER A 172 21.76 -2.07 13.38
N LEU A 173 22.81 -1.87 14.15
CA LEU A 173 24.15 -2.39 13.85
C LEU A 173 24.17 -3.91 13.84
N ARG A 174 23.49 -4.56 14.80
CA ARG A 174 23.42 -6.04 14.84
C ARG A 174 22.72 -6.61 13.61
N ILE A 175 21.56 -6.06 13.26
CA ILE A 175 20.81 -6.50 12.07
C ILE A 175 21.65 -6.25 10.81
N GLY A 176 22.25 -5.06 10.68
CA GLY A 176 23.12 -4.72 9.56
C GLY A 176 24.33 -5.65 9.41
N ASN A 177 25.01 -5.98 10.51
CA ASN A 177 26.21 -6.83 10.50
C ASN A 177 25.92 -8.26 10.04
N VAL A 178 24.81 -8.84 10.50
CA VAL A 178 24.41 -10.19 10.09
C VAL A 178 24.01 -10.23 8.62
N LEU A 179 23.26 -9.23 8.15
CA LEU A 179 22.81 -9.17 6.76
C LEU A 179 23.95 -8.83 5.78
N GLY A 180 24.96 -8.09 6.22
CA GLY A 180 26.14 -7.73 5.42
C GLY A 180 27.19 -8.84 5.26
N GLY A 181 26.97 -10.04 5.80
CA GLY A 181 27.90 -11.17 5.68
C GLY A 181 29.20 -11.03 6.49
N SER A 182 29.30 -10.05 7.39
CA SER A 182 30.47 -9.88 8.27
C SER A 182 30.32 -10.76 9.50
N VAL A 183 30.58 -12.06 9.33
CA VAL A 183 30.68 -13.02 10.42
C VAL A 183 32.01 -12.80 11.12
N ASN A 184 32.04 -11.91 12.13
CA ASN A 184 33.05 -11.87 13.21
C ASN A 184 32.74 -10.78 14.26
N SER A 185 31.48 -10.61 14.68
CA SER A 185 31.16 -9.76 15.84
C SER A 185 30.63 -10.63 16.98
N SER A 186 31.53 -11.40 17.59
CA SER A 186 31.37 -11.91 18.94
C SER A 186 31.72 -10.79 19.93
N ASN A 187 30.92 -9.73 19.96
CA ASN A 187 31.01 -8.73 21.03
C ASN A 187 29.81 -8.97 21.94
N ASP A 188 30.11 -9.17 23.22
CA ASP A 188 29.18 -9.33 24.33
C ASP A 188 28.01 -8.33 24.23
N PHE A 189 26.91 -8.74 23.59
CA PHE A 189 25.63 -8.06 23.70
C PHE A 189 25.11 -8.40 25.10
N SER A 190 25.61 -7.63 26.06
CA SER A 190 25.38 -7.83 27.49
C SER A 190 23.90 -7.98 27.78
N GLU A 191 23.61 -8.81 28.79
CA GLU A 191 22.31 -9.13 29.40
C GLU A 191 21.51 -7.91 29.93
N ASN A 192 21.88 -6.69 29.53
CA ASN A 192 21.41 -5.40 30.04
C ASN A 192 20.08 -4.92 29.45
N PHE A 193 19.46 -5.67 28.54
CA PHE A 193 18.18 -5.29 27.91
C PHE A 193 16.94 -5.69 28.73
N ASN A 194 17.16 -6.31 29.90
CA ASN A 194 16.11 -6.64 30.87
C ASN A 194 16.27 -5.82 32.15
N SER A 195 16.58 -4.52 32.04
CA SER A 195 16.34 -3.58 33.14
C SER A 195 14.81 -3.48 33.34
N SER A 196 14.34 -3.12 34.54
CA SER A 196 12.89 -2.95 34.78
C SER A 196 12.26 -1.78 34.00
N THR A 197 13.08 -0.98 33.32
CA THR A 197 12.73 0.31 32.72
C THR A 197 12.81 0.32 31.19
N ASP A 198 13.54 -0.62 30.59
CA ASP A 198 13.69 -0.73 29.14
C ASP A 198 12.98 -1.99 28.63
N ARG A 199 12.21 -1.86 27.54
CA ARG A 199 11.43 -2.96 26.97
C ARG A 199 11.64 -3.03 25.47
N ILE A 200 12.04 -4.21 25.00
CA ILE A 200 12.07 -4.53 23.56
C ILE A 200 10.97 -5.54 23.27
N GLU A 201 10.03 -5.15 22.42
CA GLU A 201 9.00 -6.04 21.89
C GLU A 201 9.34 -6.43 20.45
N MET A 202 9.16 -7.71 20.14
CA MET A 202 9.37 -8.23 18.80
C MET A 202 8.04 -8.62 18.19
N HIS A 203 7.75 -8.08 17.01
CA HIS A 203 6.59 -8.44 16.21
C HIS A 203 7.08 -8.98 14.87
N ILE A 204 6.57 -10.15 14.48
CA ILE A 204 6.88 -10.70 13.17
C ILE A 204 5.62 -11.02 12.37
N MET A 205 5.76 -11.00 11.06
CA MET A 205 4.79 -11.51 10.11
C MET A 205 5.55 -12.06 8.90
N ALA A 206 5.12 -13.21 8.41
CA ALA A 206 5.66 -13.76 7.17
C ALA A 206 4.52 -14.12 6.20
N ILE A 207 4.79 -13.93 4.92
CA ILE A 207 4.01 -14.42 3.79
C ILE A 207 4.88 -15.49 3.12
N GLY A 208 4.39 -16.72 3.09
CA GLY A 208 5.27 -17.88 2.85
C GLY A 208 6.02 -18.30 4.12
N GLY A 209 6.65 -19.48 4.09
CA GLY A 209 7.28 -20.05 5.29
C GLY A 209 6.29 -20.35 6.43
N SER A 210 6.82 -20.61 7.62
CA SER A 210 6.06 -20.92 8.84
C SER A 210 6.68 -20.19 10.04
N PRO A 211 6.40 -18.87 10.19
CA PRO A 211 7.08 -18.05 11.18
C PRO A 211 6.79 -18.53 12.61
N ARG A 212 7.83 -18.59 13.44
CA ARG A 212 7.74 -18.95 14.86
C ARG A 212 7.85 -17.70 15.74
N PRO A 213 7.17 -17.64 16.90
CA PRO A 213 7.29 -16.51 17.81
C PRO A 213 8.75 -16.23 18.19
N VAL A 214 9.14 -14.97 18.14
CA VAL A 214 10.46 -14.48 18.54
C VAL A 214 10.30 -13.49 19.69
N PHE A 215 11.25 -13.52 20.62
CA PHE A 215 11.20 -12.71 21.85
C PHE A 215 12.44 -11.83 22.02
N ASN A 216 13.46 -12.02 21.19
CA ASN A 216 14.69 -11.23 21.21
C ASN A 216 15.36 -11.21 19.83
N ILE A 217 16.43 -10.44 19.70
CA ILE A 217 17.15 -10.23 18.45
C ILE A 217 17.80 -11.52 17.94
N ASP A 218 18.40 -12.33 18.82
CA ASP A 218 19.05 -13.59 18.41
C ASP A 218 18.05 -14.59 17.82
N GLN A 219 16.86 -14.67 18.42
CA GLN A 219 15.75 -15.46 17.90
C GLN A 219 15.23 -14.89 16.58
N LEU A 220 15.14 -13.56 16.44
CA LEU A 220 14.78 -12.93 15.17
C LEU A 220 15.77 -13.30 14.05
N MET A 221 17.08 -13.23 14.32
CA MET A 221 18.10 -13.58 13.33
C MET A 221 18.09 -15.07 12.97
N SER A 222 17.89 -15.94 13.97
CA SER A 222 17.72 -17.38 13.76
C SER A 222 16.46 -17.68 12.93
N GLU A 223 15.39 -16.93 13.18
CA GLU A 223 14.12 -17.08 12.46
C GLU A 223 14.24 -16.64 11.00
N ILE A 224 14.96 -15.56 10.72
CA ILE A 224 15.26 -15.11 9.35
C ILE A 224 15.99 -16.19 8.56
N SER A 225 16.99 -16.82 9.19
CA SER A 225 17.79 -17.87 8.55
C SER A 225 16.94 -19.10 8.25
N LEU A 226 16.03 -19.47 9.17
CA LEU A 226 15.08 -20.55 8.91
C LEU A 226 14.09 -20.18 7.80
N PHE A 227 13.51 -18.98 7.87
CA PHE A 227 12.57 -18.49 6.87
C PHE A 227 13.15 -18.57 5.46
N GLU A 228 14.41 -18.18 5.29
CA GLU A 228 15.11 -18.30 4.00
C GLU A 228 15.21 -19.73 3.52
N GLN A 229 15.57 -20.67 4.41
CA GLN A 229 15.62 -22.09 4.09
C GLN A 229 14.24 -22.63 3.71
N GLU A 230 13.18 -22.28 4.43
CA GLU A 230 11.81 -22.76 4.15
C GLU A 230 11.29 -22.26 2.79
N VAL A 231 11.46 -20.97 2.50
CA VAL A 231 11.05 -20.39 1.21
C VAL A 231 11.86 -21.02 0.07
N THR A 232 13.15 -21.29 0.28
CA THR A 232 14.00 -21.96 -0.71
C THR A 232 13.57 -23.42 -0.92
N ASN A 233 13.24 -24.15 0.14
CA ASN A 233 12.93 -25.57 0.13
C ASN A 233 11.50 -25.94 -0.29
N GLY A 234 10.66 -24.97 -0.65
CA GLY A 234 9.37 -25.25 -1.30
C GLY A 234 8.15 -24.59 -0.68
N VAL A 235 8.29 -23.86 0.44
CA VAL A 235 7.18 -23.15 1.08
C VAL A 235 6.97 -21.74 0.47
N ALA A 236 7.31 -21.60 -0.82
CA ALA A 236 7.15 -20.35 -1.54
C ALA A 236 5.70 -20.19 -2.02
N VAL A 237 5.16 -19.00 -1.86
CA VAL A 237 3.81 -18.62 -2.30
C VAL A 237 3.88 -17.51 -3.35
N PRO A 238 2.87 -17.31 -4.20
CA PRO A 238 2.76 -16.09 -4.99
C PRO A 238 2.86 -14.86 -4.07
N ILE A 239 3.82 -13.97 -4.36
CA ILE A 239 4.02 -12.73 -3.60
C ILE A 239 3.68 -11.51 -4.45
N THR A 240 3.96 -11.56 -5.75
CA THR A 240 3.53 -10.53 -6.70
C THR A 240 2.95 -11.16 -7.96
N ALA A 241 1.99 -10.45 -8.55
CA ALA A 241 1.32 -10.82 -9.78
C ALA A 241 1.31 -9.62 -10.73
N GLU A 242 1.78 -9.84 -11.96
CA GLU A 242 1.64 -8.87 -13.04
C GLU A 242 0.33 -9.16 -13.78
N MET A 243 -0.52 -8.15 -13.83
CA MET A 243 -1.80 -8.16 -14.52
C MET A 243 -1.62 -7.55 -15.90
N SER A 244 -2.06 -8.28 -16.93
CA SER A 244 -2.07 -7.82 -18.31
C SER A 244 -3.51 -7.63 -18.79
N PRO A 245 -3.81 -6.56 -19.52
CA PRO A 245 -5.15 -6.36 -20.07
C PRO A 245 -5.42 -7.39 -21.17
N PHE A 246 -6.69 -7.77 -21.35
CA PHE A 246 -7.08 -8.75 -22.37
C PHE A 246 -6.84 -8.30 -23.80
N ASN A 247 -6.79 -6.99 -24.06
CA ASN A 247 -6.48 -6.42 -25.37
C ASN A 247 -5.02 -6.62 -25.83
N GLN A 248 -4.15 -7.22 -25.01
CA GLN A 248 -2.83 -7.69 -25.45
C GLN A 248 -2.86 -9.10 -26.03
N LEU A 249 -3.98 -9.81 -25.90
CA LEU A 249 -4.19 -11.11 -26.52
C LEU A 249 -4.77 -10.91 -27.92
N THR A 250 -4.56 -11.89 -28.80
CA THR A 250 -5.29 -11.91 -30.06
C THR A 250 -6.78 -12.13 -29.78
N LEU A 251 -7.61 -11.13 -30.06
CA LEU A 251 -9.06 -11.19 -29.88
C LEU A 251 -9.75 -11.51 -31.23
N PRO A 252 -10.95 -12.12 -31.21
CA PRO A 252 -11.71 -12.40 -32.43
C PRO A 252 -12.05 -11.15 -33.28
N SER A 253 -11.96 -9.95 -32.71
CA SER A 253 -12.29 -8.67 -33.34
C SER A 253 -11.07 -7.75 -33.54
N ASP A 254 -9.87 -8.31 -33.64
CA ASP A 254 -8.60 -7.55 -33.80
C ASP A 254 -8.40 -6.87 -35.17
N ASP A 255 -9.43 -6.78 -36.01
CA ASP A 255 -9.39 -6.03 -37.29
C ASP A 255 -9.26 -4.50 -37.11
N VAL A 256 -8.95 -4.03 -35.91
CA VAL A 256 -8.83 -2.62 -35.56
C VAL A 256 -7.52 -2.05 -36.08
N THR A 257 -7.62 -0.96 -36.84
CA THR A 257 -6.45 -0.26 -37.36
C THR A 257 -5.71 0.48 -36.22
N PHE A 258 -4.38 0.56 -36.29
CA PHE A 258 -3.56 1.33 -35.33
C PHE A 258 -4.07 2.77 -35.10
N VAL A 259 -4.65 3.39 -36.13
CA VAL A 259 -5.22 4.73 -36.08
C VAL A 259 -6.40 4.80 -35.09
N GLN A 260 -7.31 3.82 -35.13
CA GLN A 260 -8.46 3.79 -34.21
C GLN A 260 -8.02 3.61 -32.75
N GLU A 261 -6.93 2.88 -32.50
CA GLU A 261 -6.40 2.73 -31.14
C GLU A 261 -5.82 4.04 -30.60
N GLN A 262 -5.05 4.77 -31.41
CA GLN A 262 -4.49 6.06 -31.00
C GLN A 262 -5.60 7.09 -30.74
N VAL A 263 -6.64 7.11 -31.58
CA VAL A 263 -7.80 8.00 -31.38
C VAL A 263 -8.54 7.65 -30.08
N ALA A 264 -8.81 6.38 -29.81
CA ALA A 264 -9.46 5.96 -28.58
C ALA A 264 -8.64 6.32 -27.33
N ARG A 265 -7.31 6.14 -27.37
CA ARG A 265 -6.42 6.54 -26.26
C ARG A 265 -6.44 8.05 -26.03
N ALA A 266 -6.26 8.85 -27.08
CA ALA A 266 -6.30 10.30 -26.97
C ALA A 266 -7.65 10.80 -26.41
N LEU A 267 -8.75 10.18 -26.82
CA LEU A 267 -10.07 10.50 -26.30
C LEU A 267 -10.24 10.12 -24.82
N LEU A 268 -9.74 8.94 -24.42
CA LEU A 268 -9.79 8.52 -23.01
C LEU A 268 -8.94 9.42 -22.12
N ASP A 269 -7.79 9.90 -22.61
CA ASP A 269 -6.96 10.88 -21.91
C ASP A 269 -7.71 12.21 -21.75
N GLU A 270 -8.33 12.71 -22.82
CA GLU A 270 -9.15 13.94 -22.78
C GLU A 270 -10.38 13.80 -21.85
N LEU A 271 -11.05 12.64 -21.85
CA LEU A 271 -12.12 12.34 -20.91
C LEU A 271 -11.60 12.31 -19.46
N GLY A 272 -10.39 11.79 -19.26
CA GLY A 272 -9.71 11.75 -17.96
C GLY A 272 -9.39 13.15 -17.42
N GLU A 273 -8.86 14.03 -18.26
CA GLU A 273 -8.59 15.44 -17.92
C GLU A 273 -9.89 16.16 -17.54
N ASN A 274 -10.91 16.08 -18.39
CA ASN A 274 -12.23 16.67 -18.10
C ASN A 274 -12.84 16.10 -16.81
N PHE A 275 -12.68 14.81 -16.53
CA PHE A 275 -13.15 14.20 -15.28
C PHE A 275 -12.47 14.83 -14.06
N GLN A 276 -11.15 14.99 -14.10
CA GLN A 276 -10.37 15.57 -13.00
C GLN A 276 -10.78 17.03 -12.75
N GLU A 277 -10.88 17.85 -13.80
CA GLU A 277 -11.34 19.25 -13.69
C GLU A 277 -12.73 19.34 -13.02
N GLN A 278 -13.67 18.48 -13.43
CA GLN A 278 -15.01 18.44 -12.85
C GLN A 278 -15.00 18.01 -11.38
N VAL A 279 -14.15 17.05 -10.99
CA VAL A 279 -13.99 16.62 -9.59
C VAL A 279 -13.40 17.75 -8.74
N GLU A 280 -12.37 18.44 -9.22
CA GLU A 280 -11.75 19.56 -8.51
C GLU A 280 -12.75 20.69 -8.29
N LEU A 281 -13.46 21.13 -9.34
CA LEU A 281 -14.47 22.17 -9.23
C LEU A 281 -15.60 21.77 -8.28
N ARG A 282 -16.10 20.53 -8.37
CA ARG A 282 -17.11 19.98 -7.44
C ARG A 282 -16.64 20.08 -5.99
N ASN A 283 -15.40 19.69 -5.70
CA ASN A 283 -14.84 19.71 -4.35
C ASN A 283 -14.69 21.16 -3.83
N GLN A 284 -14.28 22.10 -4.69
CA GLN A 284 -14.21 23.53 -4.32
C GLN A 284 -15.60 24.11 -4.03
N ILE A 285 -16.60 23.81 -4.86
CA ILE A 285 -17.99 24.24 -4.66
C ILE A 285 -18.55 23.67 -3.35
N ASP A 286 -18.36 22.37 -3.09
CA ASP A 286 -18.80 21.72 -1.86
C ASP A 286 -18.12 22.33 -0.63
N PHE A 287 -16.82 22.64 -0.70
CA PHE A 287 -16.11 23.35 0.37
C PHE A 287 -16.73 24.72 0.68
N VAL A 288 -17.01 25.54 -0.33
CA VAL A 288 -17.67 26.85 -0.16
C VAL A 288 -19.07 26.70 0.43
N LEU A 289 -19.85 25.73 -0.06
CA LEU A 289 -21.21 25.46 0.40
C LEU A 289 -21.28 24.96 1.85
N ARG A 290 -20.26 24.22 2.32
CA ARG A 290 -20.15 23.74 3.71
C ARG A 290 -19.59 24.79 4.67
N ASN A 291 -18.78 25.72 4.19
CA ASN A 291 -18.10 26.73 5.01
C ASN A 291 -18.62 28.16 4.76
N ARG A 292 -19.93 28.33 4.57
CA ARG A 292 -20.52 29.59 4.08
C ARG A 292 -20.12 30.82 4.90
N ASP A 293 -20.00 30.67 6.21
CA ASP A 293 -19.66 31.77 7.11
C ASP A 293 -18.22 32.27 6.93
N ALA A 294 -17.34 31.48 6.32
CA ALA A 294 -15.95 31.85 6.01
C ALA A 294 -15.79 32.68 4.74
N PHE A 295 -16.86 32.89 3.96
CA PHE A 295 -16.82 33.58 2.66
C PHE A 295 -17.72 34.82 2.63
N GLN A 296 -17.40 35.79 1.77
CA GLN A 296 -18.29 36.91 1.45
C GLN A 296 -19.66 36.39 0.95
N ARG A 297 -20.71 37.22 0.99
CA ARG A 297 -22.06 36.78 0.56
C ARG A 297 -22.04 36.38 -0.92
N PHE A 298 -22.57 35.21 -1.23
CA PHE A 298 -22.70 34.67 -2.58
C PHE A 298 -24.09 34.06 -2.81
N ASN A 299 -24.45 33.84 -4.08
CA ASN A 299 -25.69 33.17 -4.43
C ASN A 299 -25.55 31.66 -4.24
N VAL A 300 -26.11 31.14 -3.15
CA VAL A 300 -26.09 29.70 -2.81
C VAL A 300 -26.75 28.85 -3.91
N GLN A 301 -27.78 29.36 -4.59
CA GLN A 301 -28.47 28.61 -5.63
C GLN A 301 -27.56 28.41 -6.85
N THR A 302 -26.85 29.45 -7.29
CA THR A 302 -25.87 29.35 -8.38
C THR A 302 -24.80 28.28 -8.11
N PHE A 303 -24.29 28.21 -6.87
CA PHE A 303 -23.31 27.18 -6.48
C PHE A 303 -23.92 25.77 -6.47
N ARG A 304 -25.19 25.63 -6.04
CA ARG A 304 -25.89 24.34 -6.09
C ARG A 304 -26.17 23.88 -7.51
N ASP A 305 -26.55 24.81 -8.40
CA ASP A 305 -26.79 24.51 -9.80
C ASP A 305 -25.50 24.06 -10.49
N ALA A 306 -24.39 24.77 -10.25
CA ALA A 306 -23.06 24.37 -10.71
C ALA A 306 -22.64 23.00 -10.16
N LEU A 307 -22.89 22.71 -8.88
CA LEU A 307 -22.62 21.40 -8.28
C LEU A 307 -23.39 20.28 -8.99
N ASN A 308 -24.67 20.51 -9.27
CA ASN A 308 -25.53 19.56 -9.98
C ASN A 308 -25.05 19.35 -11.42
N GLU A 309 -24.59 20.42 -12.09
CA GLU A 309 -24.00 20.35 -13.43
C GLU A 309 -22.70 19.55 -13.45
N CYS A 310 -21.79 19.77 -12.51
CA CYS A 310 -20.58 18.95 -12.36
C CYS A 310 -20.94 17.46 -12.22
N ASN A 311 -21.92 17.12 -11.38
CA ASN A 311 -22.35 15.72 -11.20
C ASN A 311 -22.94 15.12 -12.48
N ARG A 312 -23.72 15.89 -13.26
CA ARG A 312 -24.22 15.45 -14.57
C ARG A 312 -23.08 15.21 -15.55
N ASN A 313 -22.11 16.12 -15.62
CA ASN A 313 -20.96 16.00 -16.51
C ASN A 313 -20.09 14.79 -16.14
N LEU A 314 -19.83 14.57 -14.85
CA LEU A 314 -19.11 13.38 -14.37
C LEU A 314 -19.78 12.07 -14.82
N ASN A 315 -21.11 11.98 -14.75
CA ASN A 315 -21.84 10.80 -15.22
C ASN A 315 -21.76 10.62 -16.75
N ARG A 316 -21.81 11.72 -17.52
CA ARG A 316 -21.68 11.69 -18.98
C ARG A 316 -20.27 11.27 -19.41
N ILE A 317 -19.24 11.81 -18.77
CA ILE A 317 -17.84 11.45 -19.00
C ILE A 317 -17.63 9.97 -18.67
N ALA A 318 -18.10 9.50 -17.52
CA ALA A 318 -18.00 8.09 -17.12
C ALA A 318 -18.69 7.16 -18.13
N SER A 319 -19.90 7.51 -18.58
CA SER A 319 -20.62 6.73 -19.59
C SER A 319 -19.91 6.72 -20.95
N ALA A 320 -19.33 7.84 -21.38
CA ALA A 320 -18.58 7.89 -22.64
C ALA A 320 -17.27 7.11 -22.56
N ALA A 321 -16.57 7.16 -21.43
CA ALA A 321 -15.38 6.36 -21.18
C ALA A 321 -15.69 4.86 -21.19
N ASP A 322 -16.79 4.44 -20.55
CA ASP A 322 -17.26 3.05 -20.56
C ASP A 322 -17.65 2.57 -21.97
N ASN A 323 -18.40 3.40 -22.72
CA ASN A 323 -18.72 3.11 -24.12
C ASN A 323 -17.46 2.96 -24.97
N CYS A 324 -16.51 3.91 -24.85
CA CYS A 324 -15.25 3.89 -25.58
C CYS A 324 -14.37 2.68 -25.22
N ALA A 325 -14.36 2.28 -23.94
CA ALA A 325 -13.62 1.11 -23.49
C ALA A 325 -14.21 -0.22 -24.01
N ARG A 326 -15.54 -0.28 -24.19
CA ARG A 326 -16.26 -1.46 -24.71
C ARG A 326 -16.22 -1.55 -26.23
N ASP A 327 -16.40 -0.42 -26.90
CA ASP A 327 -16.51 -0.32 -28.35
C ASP A 327 -15.84 0.98 -28.82
N ARG A 328 -14.81 0.82 -29.65
CA ARG A 328 -14.02 1.95 -30.15
C ARG A 328 -14.80 2.82 -31.13
N GLU A 329 -15.82 2.28 -31.80
CA GLU A 329 -16.69 3.07 -32.67
C GLU A 329 -17.60 4.00 -31.86
N LEU A 330 -17.80 3.70 -30.57
CA LEU A 330 -18.56 4.53 -29.62
C LEU A 330 -17.66 5.51 -28.85
N CYS A 331 -16.36 5.59 -29.18
CA CYS A 331 -15.46 6.60 -28.62
C CYS A 331 -15.81 7.98 -29.18
N VAL A 332 -16.69 8.68 -28.47
CA VAL A 332 -17.08 10.07 -28.77
C VAL A 332 -16.97 10.95 -27.52
N LEU A 333 -16.43 12.15 -27.68
CA LEU A 333 -16.43 13.14 -26.61
C LEU A 333 -17.87 13.64 -26.41
N PRO A 334 -18.45 13.55 -25.20
CA PRO A 334 -19.76 14.14 -24.97
C PRO A 334 -19.67 15.67 -25.18
N GLN A 335 -20.65 16.22 -25.90
CA GLN A 335 -20.75 17.67 -26.08
C GLN A 335 -21.04 18.37 -24.74
N ASP A 336 -20.59 19.61 -24.57
CA ASP A 336 -20.92 20.44 -23.41
C ASP A 336 -20.52 19.81 -22.05
N ILE A 337 -19.32 19.25 -21.96
CA ILE A 337 -18.73 18.76 -20.69
C ILE A 337 -17.80 19.76 -20.02
N ALA A 338 -17.72 20.99 -20.55
CA ALA A 338 -16.91 22.04 -19.96
C ALA A 338 -17.33 22.30 -18.50
N PRO A 339 -16.40 22.58 -17.58
CA PRO A 339 -16.72 22.99 -16.23
C PRO A 339 -17.63 24.24 -16.21
N PRO A 340 -18.67 24.29 -15.38
CA PRO A 340 -19.50 25.49 -15.27
C PRO A 340 -18.66 26.69 -14.85
N SER A 341 -18.80 27.81 -15.57
CA SER A 341 -18.09 29.05 -15.23
C SER A 341 -18.66 29.62 -13.94
N LEU A 342 -17.83 29.67 -12.89
CA LEU A 342 -18.24 30.10 -11.55
C LEU A 342 -17.22 31.06 -10.96
N VAL A 343 -17.70 32.20 -10.45
CA VAL A 343 -16.86 33.14 -9.70
C VAL A 343 -16.91 32.75 -8.22
N PHE A 344 -15.78 32.31 -7.68
CA PHE A 344 -15.65 31.94 -6.28
C PHE A 344 -15.69 33.17 -5.36
N PRO A 345 -16.46 33.14 -4.26
CA PRO A 345 -16.46 34.24 -3.31
C PRO A 345 -15.11 34.33 -2.61
N GLU A 346 -14.68 35.55 -2.33
CA GLU A 346 -13.51 35.78 -1.50
C GLU A 346 -13.76 35.27 -0.07
N ARG A 347 -12.73 34.70 0.56
CA ARG A 347 -12.79 34.40 1.99
C ARG A 347 -12.91 35.71 2.75
N LYS A 348 -13.71 35.74 3.82
CA LYS A 348 -13.64 36.83 4.79
C LYS A 348 -12.21 36.84 5.30
N THR A 349 -11.50 37.96 5.16
CA THR A 349 -10.22 38.12 5.84
C THR A 349 -10.46 37.78 7.31
N PRO A 350 -9.64 36.89 7.91
CA PRO A 350 -9.74 36.70 9.35
C PRO A 350 -9.66 38.10 9.93
N VAL A 351 -10.68 38.49 10.69
CA VAL A 351 -10.62 39.71 11.47
C VAL A 351 -9.39 39.48 12.32
N THR A 352 -8.28 40.11 11.95
CA THR A 352 -7.14 40.25 12.81
C THR A 352 -7.69 41.07 13.96
N SER A 353 -8.26 40.38 14.95
CA SER A 353 -8.35 40.89 16.30
C SER A 353 -7.00 41.56 16.52
N PRO A 354 -6.95 42.86 16.86
CA PRO A 354 -5.71 43.48 17.27
C PRO A 354 -5.15 42.57 18.36
N ARG A 355 -4.12 41.78 18.03
CA ARG A 355 -3.33 41.14 19.05
C ARG A 355 -2.60 42.33 19.65
N GLU A 356 -3.09 42.82 20.79
CA GLU A 356 -2.24 43.60 21.67
C GLU A 356 -0.91 42.85 21.76
N PRO A 357 0.22 43.49 21.46
CA PRO A 357 1.50 42.86 21.59
C PRO A 357 1.65 42.46 23.06
N ARG A 358 1.47 41.17 23.36
CA ARG A 358 1.93 40.63 24.64
C ARG A 358 3.43 40.67 24.58
N GLU A 359 4.02 41.65 25.26
CA GLU A 359 5.43 41.61 25.66
C GLU A 359 5.67 40.24 26.30
N PHE A 360 6.45 39.42 25.61
CA PHE A 360 7.04 38.24 26.21
C PHE A 360 8.15 38.76 27.12
N GLU A 361 7.85 38.96 28.40
CA GLU A 361 8.89 39.08 29.42
C GLU A 361 9.63 37.73 29.50
N ILE A 362 10.83 37.70 28.94
CA ILE A 362 11.76 36.60 29.12
C ILE A 362 12.29 36.73 30.56
N GLY A 363 11.68 36.00 31.49
CA GLY A 363 12.22 35.86 32.84
C GLY A 363 13.60 35.19 32.80
N PRO A 364 14.55 35.57 33.69
CA PRO A 364 15.89 35.02 33.68
C PRO A 364 15.90 33.51 33.99
N PRO A 365 16.88 32.76 33.47
CA PRO A 365 16.97 31.32 33.65
C PRO A 365 17.20 30.96 35.13
N VAL A 366 16.34 30.09 35.66
CA VAL A 366 16.52 29.50 36.99
C VAL A 366 17.38 28.25 36.84
N PHE A 367 18.62 28.33 37.30
CA PHE A 367 19.48 27.16 37.54
C PHE A 367 19.17 26.61 38.94
N GLN A 368 18.79 25.33 39.03
CA GLN A 368 18.80 24.56 40.28
C GLN A 368 19.44 23.19 40.02
N ASP A 369 20.41 22.86 40.88
CA ASP A 369 21.12 21.57 40.98
C ASP A 369 21.22 21.24 42.50
N PRO A 370 21.58 20.02 42.93
CA PRO A 370 20.71 18.87 43.11
C PRO A 370 20.65 18.43 44.60
N GLY A 371 19.63 17.65 44.97
CA GLY A 371 19.69 16.84 46.20
C GLY A 371 18.37 16.76 46.95
N GLY A 372 17.81 15.55 47.05
CA GLY A 372 16.57 15.34 47.79
C GLY A 372 16.08 13.90 47.78
N ASN A 373 16.72 13.08 48.61
CA ASN A 373 16.37 11.73 49.03
C ASN A 373 14.89 11.60 49.47
N HIS A 374 14.07 10.73 48.86
CA HIS A 374 12.90 10.12 49.52
C HIS A 374 12.43 8.81 48.83
N ARG A 375 12.41 7.73 49.62
CA ARG A 375 11.64 6.49 49.41
C ARG A 375 10.15 6.79 49.59
N VAL A 376 9.31 6.27 48.70
CA VAL A 376 7.96 5.77 49.04
C VAL A 376 7.66 4.54 48.17
N ASP A 377 7.39 3.44 48.85
CA ASP A 377 6.83 2.19 48.33
C ASP A 377 5.32 2.23 48.59
N PHE A 378 4.47 1.97 47.59
CA PHE A 378 3.12 1.44 47.78
C PHE A 378 2.56 0.84 46.47
N ASN A 379 2.68 -0.47 46.42
CA ASN A 379 1.83 -1.47 45.79
C ASN A 379 0.38 -1.09 45.37
N GLN A 380 -0.02 -1.69 44.24
CA GLN A 380 -1.35 -2.07 43.73
C GLN A 380 -2.11 -1.14 42.76
N LEU A 381 -2.09 -1.50 41.46
CA LEU A 381 -3.30 -1.90 40.72
C LEU A 381 -2.97 -2.82 39.53
N VAL A 382 -3.91 -3.71 39.21
CA VAL A 382 -3.73 -5.05 38.63
C VAL A 382 -3.71 -5.08 37.10
N ILE A 383 -2.74 -5.82 36.55
CA ILE A 383 -2.61 -6.29 35.16
C ILE A 383 -3.14 -7.74 35.08
N ALA A 384 -3.89 -8.08 34.04
CA ALA A 384 -4.21 -9.47 33.72
C ALA A 384 -3.20 -10.03 32.70
N HIS A 385 -2.30 -10.91 33.18
CA HIS A 385 -1.46 -11.79 32.36
C HIS A 385 -1.73 -13.24 32.76
N GLN A 386 -2.02 -14.11 31.80
CA GLN A 386 -2.10 -15.55 32.02
C GLN A 386 -0.70 -16.17 31.92
N VAL A 387 -0.21 -16.67 33.05
CA VAL A 387 0.97 -17.55 33.15
C VAL A 387 0.47 -18.98 33.29
N ILE A 388 0.88 -19.87 32.38
CA ILE A 388 0.66 -21.32 32.51
C ILE A 388 1.87 -21.91 33.26
N PRO A 389 1.66 -22.78 34.28
CA PRO A 389 2.73 -23.24 35.15
C PRO A 389 3.59 -24.35 34.52
N ARG A 390 4.89 -24.35 34.84
CA ARG A 390 5.80 -25.48 34.60
C ARG A 390 5.41 -26.65 35.53
N ARG A 391 5.35 -27.86 34.96
CA ARG A 391 5.38 -29.12 35.73
C ARG A 391 6.82 -29.54 35.96
N ASN A 392 7.05 -30.11 37.14
CA ASN A 392 8.27 -30.76 37.63
C ASN A 392 8.79 -31.86 36.71
#